data_AF-Q85KH9-F1
#
_entry.id   AF-Q85KH9-F1
#
_cell.length_a   1.000
_cell.length_b   1.000
_cell.length_c   1.000
_cell.angle_alpha   90.00
_cell.angle_beta   90.00
_cell.angle_gamma   90.00
#
_symmetry.space_group_name_H-M   'P 1'
#
loop_
_entity.id
_entity.type
_entity.pdbx_description
1 polymer ?
#
loop_
_entity_poly.entity_id
_entity_poly.type
_entity_poly.pdbx_seq_one_letter_code
_entity_poly.pdbx_strand_id
1 'polypeptide(L)'
;LILEMVSMSNLNMYIYFLYYISTGLTMYYTIRLSMYLMLNNNNLISVFNLYDEDYVMLKSMLVLLFMSVVSGSFLSWMIFLNPYMIYLSFNLKMMVIYVSMLGSLMGYLVSNMNIYSFNKFLNTYKLSSFLGMMWFMPTLSTYGINYIILYMSQNLLKIIDMGWSEMYSGQGMYNILKNYSVFYNFYQMNNFKIYLFSFIIWMMIFLFLLLI
;
A
#
# COMPACT_ATOMS: atom_id res chain seq x y z
N LEU A 1 33.15 -0.09 1.84
CA LEU A 1 32.85 -1.38 1.20
C LEU A 1 31.79 -1.29 0.11
N ILE A 2 30.48 -1.16 0.39
CA ILE A 2 29.45 -1.25 -0.67
C ILE A 2 29.67 -0.24 -1.80
N LEU A 3 29.83 1.05 -1.49
CA LEU A 3 30.06 2.09 -2.52
C LEU A 3 31.39 1.92 -3.25
N GLU A 4 32.40 1.36 -2.58
CA GLU A 4 33.71 1.07 -3.20
C GLU A 4 33.62 -0.14 -4.14
N MET A 5 32.72 -1.09 -3.87
CA MET A 5 32.43 -2.20 -4.78
C MET A 5 31.62 -1.72 -5.99
N VAL A 6 30.69 -0.78 -5.77
CA VAL A 6 29.93 -0.10 -6.83
C VAL A 6 30.86 0.65 -7.77
N SER A 7 31.87 1.36 -7.26
CA SER A 7 32.85 2.07 -8.11
C SER A 7 33.80 1.14 -8.86
N MET A 8 34.00 -0.09 -8.36
CA MET A 8 34.74 -1.13 -9.07
C MET A 8 33.93 -1.83 -10.16
N SER A 9 32.62 -1.95 -9.96
CA SER A 9 31.75 -2.64 -10.90
C SER A 9 31.47 -1.80 -12.14
N ASN A 10 31.24 -2.48 -13.28
CA ASN A 10 30.83 -1.84 -14.53
C ASN A 10 29.33 -1.45 -14.48
N LEU A 11 28.98 -0.50 -13.62
CA LEU A 11 27.65 0.08 -13.58
C LEU A 11 27.52 1.24 -14.57
N ASN A 12 26.29 1.47 -15.04
CA ASN A 12 25.98 2.62 -15.86
C ASN A 12 26.24 3.91 -15.06
N MET A 13 26.83 4.93 -15.69
CA MET A 13 27.17 6.21 -15.05
C MET A 13 25.96 6.86 -14.36
N TYR A 14 24.77 6.71 -14.93
CA TYR A 14 23.53 7.20 -14.30
C TYR A 14 23.28 6.56 -12.92
N ILE A 15 23.42 5.23 -12.83
CA ILE A 15 23.21 4.47 -11.60
C ILE A 15 24.31 4.81 -10.59
N TYR A 16 25.55 4.97 -11.06
CA TYR A 16 26.67 5.41 -10.24
C TYR A 16 26.36 6.76 -9.55
N PHE A 17 25.90 7.76 -10.29
CA PHE A 17 25.55 9.06 -9.71
C PHE A 17 24.40 8.97 -8.72
N LEU A 18 23.36 8.17 -8.99
CA LEU A 18 22.25 7.99 -8.07
C LEU A 18 22.70 7.43 -6.71
N TYR A 19 23.61 6.44 -6.70
CA TYR A 19 24.13 5.88 -5.46
C TYR A 19 24.87 6.94 -4.63
N TYR A 20 25.80 7.68 -5.24
CA TYR A 20 26.53 8.71 -4.50
C TYR A 20 25.62 9.87 -4.05
N ILE A 21 24.74 10.38 -4.92
CA ILE A 21 23.80 11.44 -4.53
C ILE A 21 22.88 11.00 -3.40
N SER A 22 22.38 9.76 -3.43
CA SER A 22 21.55 9.22 -2.35
C SER A 22 22.29 9.22 -1.00
N THR A 23 23.58 8.88 -0.99
CA THR A 23 24.40 8.89 0.24
C THR A 23 24.70 10.30 0.75
N GLY A 24 24.80 11.28 -0.14
CA GLY A 24 24.87 12.70 0.26
C GLY A 24 23.56 13.18 0.87
N LEU A 25 22.42 12.79 0.26
CA LEU A 25 21.09 13.14 0.73
C LEU A 25 20.73 12.50 2.09
N THR A 26 21.25 11.30 2.41
CA THR A 26 21.05 10.70 3.75
C THR A 26 21.72 11.53 4.83
N MET A 27 22.93 12.06 4.58
CA MET A 27 23.63 12.95 5.51
C MET A 27 22.96 14.32 5.61
N TYR A 28 22.43 14.84 4.50
CA TYR A 28 21.62 16.05 4.50
C TYR A 28 20.38 15.90 5.42
N TYR A 29 19.67 14.78 5.31
CA TYR A 29 18.46 14.54 6.09
C TYR A 29 18.75 14.38 7.59
N THR A 30 19.80 13.65 7.96
CA THR A 30 20.16 13.46 9.38
C THR A 30 20.50 14.78 10.06
N ILE A 31 21.26 15.66 9.39
CA ILE A 31 21.60 16.97 9.95
C ILE A 31 20.38 17.89 10.01
N ARG A 32 19.52 17.86 8.99
CA ARG A 32 18.27 18.64 9.04
C ARG A 32 17.41 18.23 10.25
N LEU A 33 17.29 16.93 10.52
CA LEU A 33 16.54 16.41 11.66
C LEU A 33 17.17 16.85 12.99
N SER A 34 18.50 16.69 13.14
CA SER A 34 19.19 17.08 14.38
C SER A 34 19.11 18.58 14.64
N MET A 35 19.17 19.40 13.58
CA MET A 35 19.04 20.85 13.71
C MET A 35 17.65 21.25 14.20
N TYR A 36 16.58 20.66 13.67
CA TYR A 36 15.22 21.01 14.09
C TYR A 36 14.82 20.48 15.46
N LEU A 37 15.34 19.33 15.89
CA LEU A 37 14.96 18.72 17.18
C LEU A 37 15.88 19.14 18.34
N MET A 38 17.19 19.22 18.11
CA MET A 38 18.17 19.34 19.20
C MET A 38 18.86 20.70 19.28
N LEU A 39 19.12 21.34 18.13
CA LEU A 39 19.98 22.55 18.10
C LEU A 39 19.18 23.85 17.99
N ASN A 40 18.08 23.86 17.25
CA ASN A 40 17.21 25.03 17.13
C ASN A 40 16.39 25.26 18.40
N ASN A 41 15.90 26.49 18.55
CA ASN A 41 15.03 26.87 19.65
C ASN A 41 13.77 25.99 19.70
N ASN A 42 13.30 25.71 20.92
CA ASN A 42 12.11 24.90 21.16
C ASN A 42 10.86 25.56 20.55
N ASN A 43 10.29 24.91 19.53
CA ASN A 43 9.07 25.34 18.84
C ASN A 43 7.79 24.68 19.39
N LEU A 44 7.81 24.26 20.65
CA LEU A 44 6.67 23.58 21.26
C LEU A 44 5.57 24.65 21.63
N ILE A 45 4.34 24.25 21.96
CA ILE A 45 3.21 25.07 22.53
C ILE A 45 3.39 25.51 24.01
N SER A 46 3.45 26.81 24.34
CA SER A 46 3.70 27.43 25.67
C SER A 46 3.55 26.62 27.00
N VAL A 47 2.60 25.69 27.14
CA VAL A 47 2.53 24.74 28.27
C VAL A 47 3.18 23.41 27.90
N PHE A 48 4.40 23.18 28.39
CA PHE A 48 5.09 21.89 28.26
C PHE A 48 5.09 21.12 29.55
N ASN A 49 4.94 19.81 29.42
CA ASN A 49 5.28 18.89 30.48
C ASN A 49 6.40 17.97 29.99
N LEU A 50 7.63 18.31 30.36
CA LEU A 50 8.81 17.49 30.07
C LEU A 50 9.01 16.56 31.26
N TYR A 51 8.61 15.31 31.10
CA TYR A 51 8.99 14.25 32.01
C TYR A 51 10.08 13.40 31.39
N ASP A 52 11.03 12.99 32.20
CA ASP A 52 11.97 11.96 31.81
C ASP A 52 11.24 10.63 31.65
N GLU A 53 11.69 9.88 30.67
CA GLU A 53 11.11 8.62 30.28
C GLU A 53 11.34 7.52 31.33
N ASP A 54 10.43 6.55 31.40
CA ASP A 54 10.51 5.43 32.33
C ASP A 54 11.85 4.69 32.21
N TYR A 55 12.37 4.22 33.35
CA TYR A 55 13.62 3.41 33.42
C TYR A 55 13.62 2.21 32.46
N VAL A 56 12.45 1.63 32.17
CA VAL A 56 12.31 0.53 31.21
C VAL A 56 12.70 0.99 29.81
N MET A 57 12.26 2.17 29.37
CA MET A 57 12.60 2.68 28.06
C MET A 57 14.07 3.09 27.98
N LEU A 58 14.60 3.78 29.00
CA LEU A 58 16.02 4.15 29.07
C LEU A 58 16.94 2.93 28.96
N LYS A 59 16.60 1.83 29.65
CA LYS A 59 17.35 0.57 29.55
C LYS A 59 17.38 0.05 28.12
N SER A 60 16.25 0.09 27.40
CA SER A 60 16.18 -0.38 26.01
C SER A 60 17.02 0.48 25.06
N MET A 61 16.98 1.82 25.21
CA MET A 61 17.77 2.74 24.41
C MET A 61 19.28 2.55 24.62
N LEU A 62 19.72 2.35 25.86
CA LEU A 62 21.13 2.10 26.17
C LEU A 62 21.65 0.80 25.54
N VAL A 63 20.86 -0.28 25.60
CA VAL A 63 21.23 -1.56 24.95
C VAL A 63 21.33 -1.40 23.44
N LEU A 64 20.39 -0.69 22.81
CA LEU A 64 20.43 -0.42 21.37
C LEU A 64 21.63 0.44 20.96
N LEU A 65 22.00 1.44 21.76
CA LEU A 65 23.18 2.27 21.51
C LEU A 65 24.46 1.44 21.59
N PHE A 66 24.61 0.58 22.60
CA PHE A 66 25.77 -0.29 22.71
C PHE A 66 25.86 -1.26 21.52
N MET A 67 24.73 -1.85 21.13
CA MET A 67 24.67 -2.75 19.99
C MET A 67 25.00 -2.05 18.66
N SER A 68 24.56 -0.82 18.43
CA SER A 68 24.83 -0.11 17.16
C SER A 68 26.32 0.16 16.95
N VAL A 69 27.08 0.36 18.03
CA VAL A 69 28.54 0.59 17.97
C VAL A 69 29.31 -0.72 17.77
N VAL A 70 28.97 -1.78 18.50
CA VAL A 70 29.77 -3.02 18.53
C VAL A 70 29.36 -4.01 17.44
N SER A 71 28.08 -4.10 17.09
CA SER A 71 27.58 -5.16 16.21
C SER A 71 28.14 -5.08 14.79
N GLY A 72 28.32 -3.88 14.23
CA GLY A 72 28.79 -3.71 12.86
C GLY A 72 30.21 -4.22 12.65
N SER A 73 31.13 -3.88 13.55
CA SER A 73 32.51 -4.36 13.49
C SER A 73 32.60 -5.86 13.77
N PHE A 74 31.90 -6.35 14.80
CA PHE A 74 31.88 -7.76 15.15
C PHE A 74 31.33 -8.63 14.00
N LEU A 75 30.20 -8.24 13.40
CA LEU A 75 29.61 -8.96 12.27
C LEU A 75 30.52 -8.93 11.05
N SER A 76 31.21 -7.82 10.79
CA SER A 76 32.13 -7.74 9.66
C SER A 76 33.28 -8.74 9.75
N TRP A 77 33.82 -8.98 10.96
CA TRP A 77 34.88 -9.97 11.17
C TRP A 77 34.37 -11.41 11.07
N MET A 78 33.15 -11.68 11.53
CA MET A 78 32.59 -13.03 11.49
C MET A 78 32.09 -13.45 10.11
N ILE A 79 31.46 -12.54 9.36
CA ILE A 79 30.80 -12.87 8.09
C ILE A 79 31.79 -12.77 6.92
N PHE A 80 32.64 -11.75 6.88
CA PHE A 80 33.56 -11.55 5.75
C PHE A 80 34.87 -12.32 5.97
N LEU A 81 34.83 -13.63 5.74
CA LEU A 81 36.02 -14.50 5.81
C LEU A 81 37.03 -14.17 4.70
N ASN A 82 36.56 -13.77 3.52
CA ASN A 82 37.40 -13.37 2.38
C ASN A 82 37.05 -11.94 1.93
N PRO A 83 37.80 -10.90 2.35
CA PRO A 83 37.59 -9.56 1.84
C PRO A 83 38.00 -9.49 0.36
N TYR A 84 37.11 -9.01 -0.50
CA TYR A 84 37.48 -8.67 -1.88
C TYR A 84 38.48 -7.51 -1.90
N MET A 85 39.56 -7.65 -2.67
CA MET A 85 40.54 -6.59 -2.84
C MET A 85 39.98 -5.49 -3.75
N ILE A 86 39.87 -4.27 -3.23
CA ILE A 86 39.39 -3.09 -3.96
C ILE A 86 40.58 -2.19 -4.31
N TYR A 87 40.98 -2.17 -5.58
CA TYR A 87 42.09 -1.35 -6.09
C TYR A 87 41.64 -0.02 -6.76
N LEU A 88 41.23 0.97 -5.97
CA LEU A 88 40.78 2.27 -6.49
C LEU A 88 41.89 3.33 -6.40
N SER A 89 41.84 4.33 -7.28
CA SER A 89 42.62 5.56 -7.10
C SER A 89 42.20 6.28 -5.81
N PHE A 90 43.13 7.01 -5.18
CA PHE A 90 42.89 7.66 -3.88
C PHE A 90 41.62 8.53 -3.87
N ASN A 91 41.39 9.28 -4.94
CA ASN A 91 40.21 10.16 -5.06
C ASN A 91 38.90 9.37 -5.04
N LEU A 92 38.84 8.21 -5.72
CA LEU A 92 37.64 7.37 -5.72
C LEU A 92 37.41 6.69 -4.38
N LYS A 93 38.49 6.34 -3.67
CA LYS A 93 38.40 5.75 -2.32
C LYS A 93 37.83 6.75 -1.31
N MET A 94 38.22 8.02 -1.39
CA MET A 94 37.75 9.08 -0.49
C MET A 94 36.40 9.69 -0.91
N MET A 95 35.82 9.27 -2.04
CA MET A 95 34.61 9.86 -2.62
C MET A 95 33.41 9.84 -1.65
N VAL A 96 33.24 8.76 -0.89
CA VAL A 96 32.14 8.66 0.10
C VAL A 96 32.26 9.75 1.16
N ILE A 97 33.47 10.02 1.64
CA ILE A 97 33.73 11.03 2.65
C ILE A 97 33.43 12.42 2.07
N TYR A 98 33.91 12.71 0.84
CA TYR A 98 33.62 13.99 0.19
C TYR A 98 32.12 14.24 0.03
N VAL A 99 31.37 13.24 -0.45
CA VAL A 99 29.93 13.36 -0.64
C VAL A 99 29.18 13.50 0.69
N SER A 100 29.61 12.78 1.74
CA SER A 100 29.03 12.91 3.08
C SER A 100 29.26 14.30 3.69
N MET A 101 30.45 14.88 3.51
CA MET A 101 30.80 16.22 3.98
C MET A 101 30.06 17.31 3.19
N LEU A 102 29.87 17.14 1.89
CA LEU A 102 29.04 18.05 1.10
C LEU A 102 27.57 17.98 1.54
N GLY A 103 27.05 16.77 1.76
CA GLY A 103 25.70 16.56 2.27
C GLY A 103 25.48 17.20 3.64
N SER A 104 26.47 17.08 4.54
CA SER A 104 26.39 17.67 5.87
C SER A 104 26.38 19.21 5.84
N LEU A 105 27.28 19.80 5.07
CA LEU A 105 27.35 21.25 4.86
C LEU A 105 26.04 21.79 4.28
N MET A 106 25.49 21.13 3.25
CA MET A 106 24.21 21.52 2.67
C MET A 106 23.06 21.40 3.68
N GLY A 107 23.03 20.35 4.50
CA GLY A 107 22.01 20.14 5.53
C GLY A 107 22.01 21.28 6.54
N TYR A 108 23.19 21.64 7.03
CA TYR A 108 23.36 22.76 7.95
C TYR A 108 22.90 24.09 7.34
N LEU A 109 23.37 24.42 6.13
CA LEU A 109 23.02 25.68 5.45
C LEU A 109 21.52 25.83 5.22
N VAL A 110 20.82 24.76 4.83
CA VAL A 110 19.36 24.83 4.61
C VAL A 110 18.60 24.94 5.93
N SER A 111 19.07 24.26 6.98
CA SER A 111 18.41 24.33 8.29
C SER A 111 18.54 25.69 8.98
N ASN A 112 19.63 26.43 8.73
CA ASN A 112 19.91 27.73 9.31
C ASN A 112 19.33 28.92 8.51
N MET A 113 18.27 28.69 7.73
CA MET A 113 17.60 29.76 7.00
C MET A 113 16.72 30.55 7.96
N ASN A 114 17.14 31.78 8.26
CA ASN A 114 16.37 32.69 9.13
C ASN A 114 15.03 33.09 8.51
N ILE A 115 14.09 33.51 9.36
CA ILE A 115 12.75 34.00 9.00
C ILE A 115 12.79 35.15 7.97
N TYR A 116 13.86 35.94 7.97
CA TYR A 116 14.06 37.05 7.03
C TYR A 116 14.62 36.65 5.66
N SER A 117 14.78 35.36 5.39
CA SER A 117 15.21 34.89 4.07
C SER A 117 14.08 35.01 3.04
N PHE A 118 14.43 35.33 1.78
CA PHE A 118 13.46 35.31 0.68
C PHE A 118 12.70 33.98 0.67
N ASN A 119 11.38 34.06 0.53
CA ASN A 119 10.47 32.92 0.62
C ASN A 119 10.60 32.01 -0.62
N LYS A 120 11.75 31.33 -0.76
CA LYS A 120 12.11 30.45 -1.88
C LYS A 120 11.09 29.31 -2.05
N PHE A 121 10.42 28.94 -0.96
CA PHE A 121 9.33 27.98 -0.96
C PHE A 121 8.15 28.41 -1.84
N LEU A 122 7.72 29.68 -1.81
CA LEU A 122 6.62 30.15 -2.65
C LEU A 122 6.95 30.04 -4.14
N ASN A 123 8.21 30.33 -4.52
CA ASN A 123 8.64 30.22 -5.92
C ASN A 123 8.75 28.76 -6.40
N THR A 124 9.06 27.84 -5.48
CA THR A 124 9.22 26.40 -5.77
C THR A 124 8.08 25.55 -5.21
N TYR A 125 6.91 26.15 -4.97
CA TYR A 125 5.82 25.50 -4.24
C TYR A 125 5.32 24.23 -4.94
N LYS A 126 5.19 24.27 -6.28
CA LYS A 126 4.76 23.11 -7.07
C LYS A 126 5.74 21.94 -6.98
N LEU A 127 7.04 22.23 -7.01
CA LEU A 127 8.08 21.20 -6.93
C LEU A 127 8.19 20.63 -5.52
N SER A 128 8.16 21.50 -4.51
CA SER A 128 8.24 21.08 -3.11
C SER A 128 7.00 20.29 -2.66
N SER A 129 5.80 20.67 -3.11
CA SER A 129 4.59 19.89 -2.85
C SER A 129 4.61 18.53 -3.55
N PHE A 130 5.10 18.45 -4.80
CA PHE A 130 5.28 17.18 -5.51
C PHE A 130 6.25 16.23 -4.78
N LEU A 131 7.40 16.74 -4.35
CA LEU A 131 8.39 15.95 -3.61
C LEU A 131 7.87 15.57 -2.21
N GLY A 132 7.16 16.49 -1.53
CA GLY A 132 6.59 16.26 -0.20
C GLY A 132 5.47 15.21 -0.19
N MET A 133 4.63 15.16 -1.23
CA MET A 133 3.56 14.16 -1.37
C MET A 133 4.05 12.81 -1.90
N MET A 134 5.36 12.51 -1.80
CA MET A 134 5.99 11.29 -2.34
C MET A 134 5.61 11.04 -3.80
N TRP A 135 5.79 12.06 -4.67
CA TRP A 135 5.47 12.01 -6.09
C TRP A 135 4.01 11.61 -6.39
N PHE A 136 3.08 11.93 -5.48
CA PHE A 136 1.67 11.55 -5.55
C PHE A 136 1.43 10.03 -5.62
N MET A 137 2.42 9.20 -5.32
CA MET A 137 2.29 7.74 -5.32
C MET A 137 1.21 7.24 -4.35
N PRO A 138 1.10 7.75 -3.11
CA PRO A 138 0.03 7.33 -2.20
C PRO A 138 -1.36 7.68 -2.73
N THR A 139 -1.52 8.86 -3.34
CA THR A 139 -2.81 9.28 -3.90
C THR A 139 -3.18 8.51 -5.16
N LEU A 140 -2.22 8.21 -6.03
CA LEU A 140 -2.44 7.42 -7.25
C LEU A 140 -2.83 5.97 -6.90
N SER A 141 -2.11 5.37 -5.96
CA SER A 141 -2.39 4.00 -5.53
C SER A 141 -3.72 3.88 -4.78
N THR A 142 -4.06 4.83 -3.89
CA THR A 142 -5.30 4.77 -3.13
C THR A 142 -6.53 5.15 -3.95
N TYR A 143 -6.53 6.27 -4.68
CA TYR A 143 -7.71 6.70 -5.41
C TYR A 143 -7.88 5.98 -6.75
N GLY A 144 -6.80 5.77 -7.50
CA GLY A 144 -6.89 5.16 -8.83
C GLY A 144 -7.30 3.69 -8.77
N ILE A 145 -6.58 2.89 -7.99
CA ILE A 145 -6.77 1.43 -7.96
C ILE A 145 -8.05 1.07 -7.20
N ASN A 146 -8.28 1.66 -6.03
CA ASN A 146 -9.44 1.28 -5.21
C ASN A 146 -10.76 1.67 -5.89
N TYR A 147 -10.82 2.80 -6.60
CA TYR A 147 -12.04 3.22 -7.29
C TYR A 147 -12.50 2.20 -8.33
N ILE A 148 -11.57 1.65 -9.12
CA ILE A 148 -11.87 0.65 -10.15
C ILE A 148 -12.44 -0.63 -9.51
N ILE A 149 -11.80 -1.10 -8.44
CA ILE A 149 -12.23 -2.32 -7.74
C ILE A 149 -13.63 -2.11 -7.12
N LEU A 150 -13.86 -0.96 -6.49
CA LEU A 150 -15.15 -0.63 -5.87
C LEU A 150 -16.28 -0.43 -6.89
N TYR A 151 -15.98 0.15 -8.04
CA TYR A 151 -16.98 0.28 -9.10
C TYR A 151 -17.39 -1.08 -9.66
N MET A 152 -16.41 -1.97 -9.87
CA MET A 152 -16.70 -3.34 -10.30
C MET A 152 -17.49 -4.12 -9.26
N SER A 153 -17.16 -4.01 -7.97
CA SER A 153 -17.92 -4.69 -6.92
C SER A 153 -19.36 -4.20 -6.85
N GLN A 154 -19.60 -2.90 -7.05
CA GLN A 154 -20.97 -2.36 -7.09
C GLN A 154 -21.77 -2.88 -8.29
N ASN A 155 -21.13 -3.01 -9.46
CA ASN A 155 -21.79 -3.56 -10.65
C ASN A 155 -22.13 -5.04 -10.49
N LEU A 156 -21.23 -5.83 -9.88
CA LEU A 156 -21.48 -7.24 -9.56
C LEU A 156 -22.69 -7.37 -8.62
N LEU A 157 -22.73 -6.61 -7.53
CA LEU A 157 -23.85 -6.63 -6.58
C LEU A 157 -25.19 -6.29 -7.25
N LYS A 158 -25.23 -5.26 -8.11
CA LYS A 158 -26.48 -4.82 -8.74
C LYS A 158 -26.96 -5.78 -9.82
N ILE A 159 -26.05 -6.23 -10.69
CA ILE A 159 -26.42 -6.99 -11.88
C ILE A 159 -26.57 -8.47 -11.53
N ILE A 160 -25.61 -9.03 -10.82
CA ILE A 160 -25.58 -10.47 -10.55
C ILE A 160 -26.43 -10.79 -9.34
N ASP A 161 -26.09 -10.25 -8.17
CA ASP A 161 -26.72 -10.66 -6.92
C ASP A 161 -28.16 -10.16 -6.84
N MET A 162 -28.39 -8.85 -6.96
CA MET A 162 -29.75 -8.28 -6.88
C MET A 162 -30.56 -8.39 -8.17
N GLY A 163 -29.95 -8.79 -9.29
CA GLY A 163 -30.60 -8.84 -10.60
C GLY A 163 -30.85 -10.28 -11.06
N TRP A 164 -29.86 -10.86 -11.73
CA TRP A 164 -29.97 -12.19 -12.33
C TRP A 164 -30.27 -13.28 -11.30
N SER A 165 -29.64 -13.25 -10.12
CA SER A 165 -29.84 -14.29 -9.13
C SER A 165 -31.27 -14.32 -8.58
N GLU A 166 -31.88 -13.15 -8.32
CA GLU A 166 -33.29 -13.04 -7.89
C GLU A 166 -34.25 -13.44 -9.01
N MET A 167 -33.93 -13.08 -10.26
CA MET A 167 -34.73 -13.44 -11.42
C MET A 167 -34.72 -14.96 -11.67
N TYR A 168 -33.60 -15.65 -11.50
CA TYR A 168 -33.54 -17.10 -11.68
C TYR A 168 -34.10 -17.89 -10.49
N SER A 169 -34.00 -17.34 -9.28
CA SER A 169 -34.42 -18.02 -8.06
C SER A 169 -35.80 -17.55 -7.59
N GLY A 170 -35.86 -16.73 -6.54
CA GLY A 170 -37.07 -16.44 -5.78
C GLY A 170 -38.20 -15.82 -6.60
N GLN A 171 -37.96 -14.67 -7.24
CA GLN A 171 -39.01 -13.94 -7.95
C GLN A 171 -39.41 -14.61 -9.26
N GLY A 172 -38.45 -15.19 -9.99
CA GLY A 172 -38.76 -15.97 -11.18
C GLY A 172 -39.62 -17.19 -10.88
N MET A 173 -39.21 -17.99 -9.89
CA MET A 173 -39.95 -19.20 -9.52
C MET A 173 -41.35 -18.86 -8.97
N TYR A 174 -41.48 -17.79 -8.19
CA TYR A 174 -42.77 -17.30 -7.72
C TYR A 174 -43.71 -16.93 -8.89
N ASN A 175 -43.21 -16.21 -9.90
CA ASN A 175 -44.01 -15.84 -11.06
C ASN A 175 -44.44 -17.06 -11.89
N ILE A 176 -43.56 -18.05 -12.03
CA ILE A 176 -43.88 -19.31 -12.71
C ILE A 176 -45.00 -20.06 -11.99
N LEU A 177 -44.88 -20.24 -10.66
CA LEU A 177 -45.89 -20.91 -9.84
C LEU A 177 -47.23 -20.17 -9.84
N LYS A 178 -47.19 -18.82 -9.78
CA LYS A 178 -48.39 -17.98 -9.88
C LYS A 178 -49.10 -18.17 -11.22
N ASN A 179 -48.36 -18.22 -12.33
CA ASN A 179 -48.98 -18.43 -13.64
C ASN A 179 -49.62 -19.82 -13.74
N TYR A 180 -48.94 -20.86 -13.25
CA TYR A 180 -49.53 -22.21 -13.21
C TYR A 180 -50.77 -22.29 -12.33
N SER A 181 -50.77 -21.68 -11.14
CA SER A 181 -51.94 -21.72 -10.25
C SER A 181 -53.16 -21.04 -10.86
N VAL A 182 -52.97 -19.92 -11.59
CA VAL A 182 -54.05 -19.26 -12.33
C VAL A 182 -54.60 -20.18 -13.42
N PHE A 183 -53.74 -20.84 -14.21
CA PHE A 183 -54.19 -21.81 -15.21
C PHE A 183 -54.94 -22.99 -14.57
N TYR A 184 -54.42 -23.56 -13.48
CA TYR A 184 -55.10 -24.65 -12.76
C TYR A 184 -56.48 -24.24 -12.24
N ASN A 185 -56.62 -23.03 -11.71
CA ASN A 185 -57.92 -22.51 -11.27
C ASN A 185 -58.92 -22.43 -12.43
N PHE A 186 -58.50 -21.99 -13.62
CA PHE A 186 -59.38 -22.00 -14.80
C PHE A 186 -59.77 -23.42 -15.21
N TYR A 187 -58.87 -24.40 -15.16
CA TYR A 187 -59.20 -25.80 -15.44
C TYR A 187 -60.17 -26.40 -14.41
N GLN A 188 -60.08 -25.98 -13.15
CA GLN A 188 -60.96 -26.47 -12.08
C GLN A 188 -62.36 -25.84 -12.12
N MET A 189 -62.53 -24.69 -12.77
CA MET A 189 -63.83 -24.04 -12.98
C MET A 189 -64.63 -24.69 -14.12
N ASN A 190 -64.76 -26.01 -14.09
CA ASN A 190 -65.56 -26.81 -15.02
C ASN A 190 -66.75 -27.47 -14.33
N ASN A 191 -67.80 -27.80 -15.08
CA ASN A 191 -69.00 -28.46 -14.54
C ASN A 191 -68.70 -29.91 -14.10
N PHE A 192 -69.43 -30.41 -13.09
CA PHE A 192 -69.29 -31.77 -12.53
C PHE A 192 -69.30 -32.90 -13.58
N LYS A 193 -70.04 -32.74 -14.68
CA LYS A 193 -70.09 -33.73 -15.77
C LYS A 193 -68.72 -33.98 -16.42
N ILE A 194 -67.91 -32.93 -16.60
CA ILE A 194 -66.59 -33.01 -17.24
C ILE A 194 -65.61 -33.78 -16.33
N TYR A 195 -65.74 -33.62 -15.00
CA TYR A 195 -64.95 -34.36 -14.03
C TYR A 195 -65.22 -35.88 -14.05
N LEU A 196 -66.47 -36.29 -14.26
CA LEU A 196 -66.79 -37.71 -14.37
C LEU A 196 -66.20 -38.33 -15.64
N PHE A 197 -66.20 -37.59 -16.76
CA PHE A 197 -65.58 -38.07 -18.00
C PHE A 197 -64.06 -38.24 -17.86
N SER A 198 -63.35 -37.34 -17.17
CA SER A 198 -61.91 -37.50 -16.96
C SER A 198 -61.56 -38.71 -16.09
N PHE A 199 -62.40 -39.06 -15.11
CA PHE A 199 -62.21 -40.27 -14.28
C PHE A 199 -62.28 -41.56 -15.12
N ILE A 200 -63.23 -41.66 -16.05
CA ILE A 200 -63.36 -42.82 -16.94
C ILE A 200 -62.12 -42.96 -17.83
N ILE A 201 -61.64 -41.85 -18.42
CA ILE A 201 -60.44 -41.83 -19.25
C ILE A 201 -59.22 -42.31 -18.44
N TRP A 202 -59.09 -41.88 -17.19
CA TRP A 202 -58.01 -42.30 -16.30
C TRP A 202 -58.05 -43.81 -16.02
N MET A 203 -59.22 -44.37 -15.72
CA MET A 203 -59.39 -45.81 -15.51
C MET A 203 -59.00 -46.63 -16.76
N MET A 204 -59.33 -46.14 -17.95
CA MET A 204 -58.90 -46.77 -19.21
C MET A 204 -57.38 -46.75 -19.37
N ILE A 205 -56.71 -45.64 -19.05
CA ILE A 205 -55.24 -45.55 -19.10
C ILE A 205 -54.59 -46.53 -18.13
N PHE A 206 -55.13 -46.67 -16.91
CA PHE A 206 -54.65 -47.67 -15.95
C PHE A 206 -54.80 -49.10 -16.44
N LEU A 207 -55.93 -49.42 -17.08
CA LEU A 207 -56.13 -50.73 -17.69
C LEU A 207 -55.13 -50.98 -18.83
N PHE A 208 -54.84 -49.99 -19.66
CA PHE A 208 -53.82 -50.10 -20.70
C PHE A 208 -52.41 -50.28 -20.14
N LEU A 209 -52.05 -49.56 -19.07
CA LEU A 209 -50.76 -49.73 -18.38
C LEU A 209 -50.62 -51.11 -17.72
N LEU A 210 -51.72 -51.72 -17.28
CA LEU A 210 -51.72 -53.08 -16.70
C LEU A 210 -51.67 -54.18 -17.77
N LEU A 211 -52.08 -53.88 -19.00
CA LEU A 211 -52.10 -54.81 -20.13
C LEU A 211 -50.78 -54.83 -20.91
N ILE A 212 -49.90 -53.86 -20.69
CA ILE A 212 -48.51 -53.81 -21.17
C ILE A 212 -47.61 -54.43 -20.11
#